data_AF-A0A8J2MNH8-F1
#
_entry.id   AF-A0A8J2MNH8-F1
#
_cell.length_a   1.000
_cell.length_b   1.000
_cell.length_c   1.000
_cell.angle_alpha   90.00
_cell.angle_beta   90.00
_cell.angle_gamma   90.00
#
_symmetry.space_group_name_H-M   'P 1'
#
loop_
_entity.id
_entity.type
_entity.pdbx_description
1 polymer ?
#
loop_
_entity_poly.entity_id
_entity_poly.type
_entity_poly.pdbx_seq_one_letter_code
_entity_poly.pdbx_strand_id
1 'polypeptide(L)'
;MVHRARVIDILTNELKLLGPILNFINNFLKERLMQVRVINFLSNPRTINNGLPQGSVISVLLFLIAVNEVVKCISDPSHAHLFADDLPC
;
A
#
# COMPACT_ATOMS: atom_id res chain seq x y z
N MET A 1 -6.48 -5.22 -1.17
CA MET A 1 -5.99 -4.05 -1.94
C MET A 1 -5.72 -2.90 -0.97
N VAL A 2 -4.54 -2.26 -1.01
CA VAL A 2 -4.18 -1.15 -0.10
C VAL A 2 -4.62 0.19 -0.68
N HIS A 3 -5.31 1.02 0.10
CA HIS A 3 -5.77 2.35 -0.33
C HIS A 3 -4.73 3.44 -0.02
N ARG A 4 -4.41 4.29 -1.01
CA ARG A 4 -3.46 5.40 -0.86
C ARG A 4 -3.85 6.34 0.28
N ALA A 5 -5.13 6.72 0.34
CA ALA A 5 -5.62 7.63 1.37
C ALA A 5 -5.38 7.08 2.78
N ARG A 6 -5.61 5.78 2.98
CA ARG A 6 -5.38 5.12 4.27
C ARG A 6 -3.90 5.11 4.65
N VAL A 7 -3.01 4.81 3.70
CA VAL A 7 -1.56 4.82 3.99
C VAL A 7 -1.09 6.22 4.42
N ILE A 8 -1.53 7.27 3.73
CA ILE A 8 -1.17 8.65 4.07
C ILE A 8 -1.76 9.05 5.44
N ASP A 9 -2.98 8.60 5.74
CA ASP A 9 -3.63 8.81 7.04
C ASP A 9 -2.86 8.15 8.18
N ILE A 10 -2.45 6.88 8.05
CA ILE A 10 -1.62 6.19 9.06
C ILE A 10 -0.30 6.96 9.26
N LEU A 11 0.40 7.31 8.17
CA LEU A 11 1.68 8.02 8.24
C LEU A 11 1.54 9.37 8.95
N THR A 12 0.48 10.12 8.66
CA THR A 12 0.31 11.49 9.17
C THR A 12 -0.26 11.50 10.58
N ASN A 13 -1.29 10.71 10.85
CA ASN A 13 -2.09 10.81 12.07
C ASN A 13 -1.63 9.82 13.15
N GLU A 14 -1.25 8.60 12.77
CA GLU A 14 -0.82 7.58 13.73
C GLU A 14 0.69 7.68 14.00
N LEU A 15 1.50 7.77 12.94
CA LEU A 15 2.96 7.83 13.05
C LEU A 15 3.52 9.26 13.16
N LYS A 16 2.67 10.28 13.01
CA LYS A 16 3.04 11.71 13.09
C LYS A 16 4.22 12.10 12.20
N LEU A 17 4.34 11.44 11.06
CA LEU A 17 5.42 11.62 10.09
C LEU A 17 5.13 12.88 9.27
N LEU A 18 6.11 13.79 9.17
CA LEU A 18 5.94 15.09 8.55
C LEU A 18 7.11 15.44 7.63
N GLY A 19 6.93 16.48 6.81
CA GLY A 19 8.02 17.08 6.05
C GLY A 19 8.43 16.29 4.80
N PRO A 20 9.72 16.34 4.41
CA PRO A 20 10.18 15.86 3.10
C PRO A 20 9.88 14.38 2.84
N ILE A 21 9.93 13.55 3.87
CA ILE A 21 9.70 12.11 3.74
C ILE A 21 8.22 11.79 3.47
N LEU A 22 7.28 12.52 4.09
CA LEU A 22 5.85 12.39 3.80
C LEU A 22 5.55 12.85 2.37
N ASN A 23 6.17 13.96 1.94
CA ASN A 23 6.03 14.47 0.58
C ASN A 23 6.57 13.47 -0.45
N PHE A 24 7.73 12.87 -0.17
CA PHE A 24 8.32 11.83 -1.00
C PHE A 24 7.37 10.64 -1.14
N ILE A 25 6.83 10.11 -0.04
CA ILE A 25 5.87 8.99 -0.08
C ILE A 25 4.59 9.39 -0.81
N ASN A 26 4.08 10.60 -0.59
CA ASN A 26 2.87 11.07 -1.26
C ASN A 26 3.06 11.14 -2.78
N ASN A 27 4.20 11.66 -3.23
CA ASN A 27 4.57 11.68 -4.64
C ASN A 27 4.80 10.27 -5.20
N PHE A 28 5.44 9.39 -4.44
CA PHE A 28 5.65 7.99 -4.81
C PHE A 28 4.33 7.23 -5.07
N LEU A 29 3.26 7.59 -4.36
CA LEU A 29 1.94 6.95 -4.50
C LEU A 29 1.02 7.63 -5.51
N LYS A 30 1.29 8.88 -5.90
CA LYS A 30 0.42 9.72 -6.74
C LYS A 30 0.64 9.47 -8.24
N GLU A 31 -0.42 9.69 -9.04
CA GLU A 31 -0.34 9.82 -10.52
C GLU A 31 0.36 8.66 -11.25
N ARG A 32 0.17 7.44 -10.76
CA ARG A 32 0.75 6.25 -11.39
C ARG A 32 -0.08 5.84 -12.60
N LEU A 33 0.58 5.44 -13.68
CA LEU A 33 -0.05 4.94 -14.90
C LEU A 33 0.24 3.45 -15.06
N MET A 34 -0.73 2.70 -15.58
CA MET A 34 -0.52 1.33 -16.07
C MET A 34 -0.95 1.18 -17.52
N GLN A 35 -0.25 0.28 -18.21
CA GLN A 35 -0.59 -0.20 -19.53
C GLN A 35 -0.37 -1.71 -19.57
N VAL A 36 -1.18 -2.39 -20.37
CA VAL A 36 -1.04 -3.82 -20.63
C VAL A 36 -0.53 -4.00 -22.05
N ARG A 37 0.48 -4.86 -22.23
CA ARG A 37 0.97 -5.26 -23.55
C ARG A 37 0.61 -6.73 -23.80
N VAL A 38 0.00 -6.99 -24.95
CA VAL A 38 -0.28 -8.36 -25.43
C VAL A 38 0.31 -8.47 -26.84
N ILE A 39 1.37 -9.28 -26.97
CA ILE A 39 2.16 -9.42 -28.21
C ILE A 39 2.65 -8.02 -28.67
N ASN A 40 2.10 -7.50 -29.77
CA ASN A 40 2.48 -6.23 -30.38
C ASN A 40 1.47 -5.11 -30.10
N PHE A 41 0.42 -5.38 -29.33
CA PHE A 41 -0.59 -4.40 -28.98
C PHE A 41 -0.36 -3.86 -27.56
N LEU A 42 -0.41 -2.53 -27.42
CA LEU A 42 -0.31 -1.83 -26.15
C LEU A 42 -1.65 -1.15 -25.86
N SER A 43 -2.17 -1.33 -24.65
CA SER A 43 -3.38 -0.64 -24.22
C SER A 43 -3.12 0.86 -24.04
N ASN A 44 -4.20 1.66 -24.06
CA ASN A 44 -4.11 3.04 -23.58
C ASN A 44 -3.68 3.07 -22.10
N PRO A 45 -2.91 4.09 -21.69
CA PRO A 45 -2.54 4.29 -20.30
C PRO A 45 -3.78 4.54 -19.44
N ARG A 46 -3.78 3.95 -18.24
CA ARG A 46 -4.82 4.12 -17.23
C ARG A 46 -4.19 4.60 -15.93
N THR A 47 -4.77 5.63 -15.34
CA THR A 47 -4.36 6.11 -14.02
C THR A 47 -4.78 5.14 -12.94
N ILE A 48 -3.84 4.81 -12.05
CA ILE A 48 -4.06 3.99 -10.87
C ILE A 48 -4.14 4.89 -9.64
N ASN A 49 -5.31 4.93 -9.01
CA ASN A 49 -5.55 5.73 -7.80
C ASN A 49 -5.27 4.98 -6.50
N ASN A 50 -5.24 3.64 -6.54
CA ASN A 50 -5.11 2.76 -5.35
C ASN A 50 -3.99 1.72 -5.52
N GLY A 51 -3.63 1.06 -4.44
CA GLY A 51 -2.54 0.10 -4.40
C GLY A 51 -1.17 0.76 -4.23
N LEU A 52 -0.17 -0.08 -4.06
CA LEU A 52 1.23 0.31 -3.92
C LEU A 52 2.01 -0.17 -5.17
N PRO A 53 3.06 0.55 -5.61
CA PRO A 53 3.92 0.07 -6.70
C PRO A 53 4.54 -1.30 -6.41
N GLN A 54 4.21 -2.34 -7.18
CA GLN A 54 4.88 -3.64 -7.03
C GLN A 54 6.34 -3.57 -7.51
N GLY A 55 7.24 -4.30 -6.84
CA GLY A 55 8.67 -4.31 -7.16
C GLY A 55 9.50 -3.23 -6.47
N SER A 56 8.90 -2.40 -5.62
CA SER A 56 9.64 -1.43 -4.78
C SER A 56 9.74 -1.89 -3.33
N VAL A 57 10.92 -1.72 -2.73
CA VAL A 57 11.17 -1.99 -1.30
C VAL A 57 10.30 -1.10 -0.41
N ILE A 58 10.08 0.17 -0.81
CA ILE A 58 9.22 1.10 -0.05
C ILE A 58 7.79 0.60 -0.01
N SER A 59 7.29 -0.02 -1.08
CA SER A 59 5.94 -0.57 -1.10
C SER A 59 5.76 -1.72 -0.12
N VAL A 60 6.78 -2.54 0.11
CA VAL A 60 6.73 -3.60 1.13
C VAL A 60 6.56 -3.00 2.52
N LEU A 61 7.33 -1.95 2.84
CA LEU A 61 7.22 -1.26 4.12
C LEU A 61 5.83 -0.61 4.30
N LEU A 62 5.34 0.10 3.28
CA LEU A 62 4.03 0.74 3.32
C LEU A 62 2.88 -0.29 3.42
N PHE A 63 3.06 -1.47 2.82
CA PHE A 63 2.13 -2.58 2.96
C PHE A 63 2.08 -3.08 4.40
N LEU A 64 3.25 -3.33 5.02
CA LEU A 64 3.33 -3.78 6.41
C LEU A 64 2.69 -2.78 7.39
N ILE A 65 2.92 -1.48 7.17
CA ILE A 65 2.28 -0.42 7.95
C ILE A 65 0.75 -0.48 7.82
N ALA A 66 0.24 -0.67 6.59
CA ALA A 66 -1.19 -0.73 6.35
C ALA A 66 -1.85 -1.99 6.94
N VAL A 67 -1.16 -3.13 6.89
CA VAL A 67 -1.72 -4.42 7.34
C VAL A 67 -1.65 -4.60 8.85
N ASN A 68 -0.73 -3.93 9.54
CA ASN A 68 -0.59 -4.00 11.00
C ASN A 68 -1.88 -3.59 11.74
N GLU A 69 -2.72 -2.76 11.12
CA GLU A 69 -4.03 -2.38 11.65
C GLU A 69 -5.03 -3.55 11.68
N VAL A 70 -4.90 -4.51 10.76
CA VAL A 70 -5.76 -5.71 10.73
C VAL A 70 -5.62 -6.47 12.05
N VAL A 71 -4.40 -6.53 12.61
CA VAL A 71 -4.12 -7.19 13.90
C VAL A 71 -4.92 -6.58 15.03
N LYS A 72 -5.19 -5.26 15.01
CA LYS A 72 -6.01 -4.59 16.04
C LYS A 72 -7.48 -5.02 16.02
N CYS A 73 -7.97 -5.54 14.90
CA CYS A 73 -9.35 -6.00 14.74
C CYS A 73 -9.55 -7.48 15.09
N ILE A 74 -8.47 -8.22 15.41
CA ILE A 74 -8.53 -9.65 15.70
C ILE A 74 -8.89 -9.85 17.18
N SER A 75 -9.98 -10.58 17.43
CA SER A 75 -10.52 -10.80 18.77
C SER A 75 -9.63 -11.70 19.64
N ASP A 76 -8.98 -12.69 19.02
CA ASP A 76 -8.01 -13.57 19.66
C ASP A 76 -6.69 -13.58 18.85
N PRO A 77 -5.77 -12.65 19.14
CA PRO A 77 -4.51 -12.52 18.41
C PRO A 77 -3.61 -13.76 18.52
N SER A 78 -3.84 -14.62 19.52
CA SER A 78 -2.97 -15.77 19.79
C SER A 78 -3.06 -16.88 18.74
N HIS A 79 -4.17 -16.93 18.00
CA HIS A 79 -4.41 -17.87 16.91
C HIS A 79 -4.24 -17.23 15.52
N ALA A 80 -3.94 -15.93 15.47
CA ALA A 80 -3.80 -15.21 14.22
C ALA A 80 -2.34 -15.15 13.77
N HIS A 81 -2.06 -15.74 12.62
CA HIS A 81 -0.77 -15.60 11.94
C HIS A 81 -0.96 -14.75 10.70
N LEU A 82 -0.45 -13.53 10.69
CA LEU A 82 -0.51 -12.63 9.54
C LEU A 82 0.81 -12.68 8.76
N PHE A 83 0.75 -13.14 7.52
CA PHE A 83 1.90 -13.15 6.61
C PHE A 83 1.51 -12.52 5.27
N ALA A 84 2.12 -11.39 4.93
CA ALA A 84 1.72 -10.61 3.76
C ALA A 84 0.20 -10.32 3.78
N ASP A 85 -0.54 -10.79 2.78
CA ASP A 85 -2.01 -10.72 2.70
C ASP A 85 -2.74 -11.97 3.23
N ASP A 86 -2.01 -13.02 3.59
CA ASP A 86 -2.56 -14.23 4.19
C ASP A 86 -2.75 -14.07 5.69
N LEU A 87 -3.97 -14.34 6.15
CA LEU A 87 -4.32 -14.47 7.56
C LEU A 87 -4.97 -15.85 7.78
N PRO A 88 -4.18 -16.93 7.88
CA PRO A 88 -4.68 -18.21 8.34
C PRO A 88 -5.37 -18.11 9.70
N CYS A 89 -6.54 -18.73 9.79
CA CYS A 89 -7.29 -18.97 11.02
C CYS A 89 -6.77 -20.19 11.77
#